data_AF-A0A2S9GNQ4-F1
#
_entry.id   AF-A0A2S9GNQ4-F1
#
_cell.length_a   1.000
_cell.length_b   1.000
_cell.length_c   1.000
_cell.angle_alpha   90.00
_cell.angle_beta   90.00
_cell.angle_gamma   90.00
#
_symmetry.space_group_name_H-M   'P 1'
#
loop_
_entity.id
_entity.type
_entity.pdbx_description
1 polymer ?
#
loop_
_entity_poly.entity_id
_entity_poly.type
_entity_poly.pdbx_seq_one_letter_code
_entity_poly.pdbx_strand_id
1 'polypeptide(L)' 'WTSGLDKTKVATSLQQRGVAAAPMNRAADVVADPQVVFRELFTDMAHPMLDQTMPTETAPAVFTRIPRAALRPAPMP' A
#
# COMPACT_ATOMS: atom_id res chain seq x y z
N TRP A 1 -19.88 -16.42 14.05
CA TRP A 1 -20.18 -15.03 14.43
C TRP A 1 -19.78 -14.03 13.35
N THR A 2 -18.59 -14.13 12.74
CA THR A 2 -18.10 -13.17 11.73
C THR A 2 -18.68 -13.32 10.32
N SER A 3 -19.29 -14.47 9.97
CA SER A 3 -19.67 -14.82 8.59
C SER A 3 -20.65 -13.86 7.90
N GLY A 4 -21.51 -13.16 8.64
CA GLY A 4 -22.48 -12.19 8.11
C GLY A 4 -22.06 -10.73 8.27
N LEU A 5 -20.83 -10.47 8.70
CA LEU A 5 -20.35 -9.13 9.04
C LEU A 5 -19.32 -8.63 8.03
N ASP A 6 -19.34 -7.33 7.78
CA ASP A 6 -18.31 -6.68 6.99
C ASP A 6 -16.92 -6.79 7.65
N LYS A 7 -15.89 -7.06 6.85
CA LYS A 7 -14.52 -7.31 7.31
C LYS A 7 -13.95 -6.14 8.13
N THR A 8 -14.25 -4.90 7.73
CA THR A 8 -13.76 -3.69 8.40
C THR A 8 -14.45 -3.53 9.74
N LYS A 9 -15.77 -3.73 9.79
CA LYS A 9 -16.53 -3.69 11.06
C LYS A 9 -16.05 -4.73 12.07
N VAL A 10 -15.75 -5.95 11.61
CA VAL A 10 -15.18 -7.00 12.46
C VAL A 10 -13.81 -6.59 13.00
N ALA A 11 -12.90 -6.14 12.12
CA ALA A 11 -11.56 -5.72 12.51
C ALA A 11 -11.60 -4.58 13.56
N THR A 12 -12.41 -3.54 13.33
CA THR A 12 -12.57 -2.42 14.27
C THR A 12 -13.11 -2.90 15.63
N SER A 13 -14.12 -3.76 15.64
CA SER A 13 -14.70 -4.30 16.89
C SER A 13 -13.69 -5.11 17.71
N LEU A 14 -12.83 -5.88 17.04
CA LEU A 14 -11.75 -6.64 17.67
C LEU A 14 -10.63 -5.73 18.20
N GLN A 15 -10.20 -4.76 17.40
CA GLN A 15 -9.18 -3.77 17.80
C GLN A 15 -9.60 -2.97 19.04
N GLN A 16 -10.87 -2.53 19.11
CA GLN A 16 -11.42 -1.84 20.29
C GLN A 16 -11.36 -2.66 21.59
N ARG A 17 -11.20 -3.99 21.48
CA ARG A 17 -11.07 -4.92 22.61
C ARG A 17 -9.62 -5.36 22.83
N GLY A 18 -8.66 -4.69 22.17
CA GLY A 18 -7.24 -5.01 22.27
C GLY A 18 -6.81 -6.23 21.44
N VAL A 19 -7.68 -6.78 20.58
CA VAL A 19 -7.32 -7.89 19.70
C VAL A 19 -6.72 -7.33 18.41
N ALA A 20 -5.47 -7.70 18.12
CA ALA A 20 -4.82 -7.35 16.87
C ALA A 20 -5.55 -8.02 15.69
N ALA A 21 -6.28 -7.22 14.91
CA ALA A 21 -7.03 -7.66 13.74
C ALA A 21 -6.95 -6.61 12.64
N ALA A 22 -7.01 -7.02 11.40
CA ALA A 22 -7.09 -6.14 10.23
C ALA A 22 -7.90 -6.85 9.13
N PRO A 23 -8.58 -6.10 8.23
CA PRO A 23 -9.23 -6.71 7.08
C PRO A 23 -8.17 -7.24 6.09
N MET A 24 -8.49 -8.35 5.42
CA MET A 24 -7.74 -8.76 4.23
C MET A 24 -8.15 -7.84 3.07
N ASN A 25 -7.26 -6.94 2.67
CA ASN A 25 -7.48 -6.02 1.56
C ASN A 25 -7.18 -6.70 0.22
N ARG A 26 -7.96 -6.37 -0.82
CA ARG A 26 -7.59 -6.74 -2.18
C ARG A 26 -6.44 -5.84 -2.63
N ALA A 27 -5.62 -6.29 -3.58
CA ALA A 27 -4.49 -5.51 -4.06
C ALA A 27 -4.89 -4.08 -4.49
N ALA A 28 -6.04 -3.94 -5.17
CA ALA A 28 -6.58 -2.63 -5.58
C ALA A 28 -6.95 -1.72 -4.39
N ASP A 29 -7.35 -2.29 -3.25
CA ASP A 29 -7.72 -1.52 -2.06
C ASP A 29 -6.49 -0.99 -1.32
N VAL A 30 -5.33 -1.66 -1.45
CA VAL A 30 -4.10 -1.34 -0.71
C VAL A 30 -3.58 0.05 -1.07
N VAL A 31 -3.65 0.43 -2.35
CA VAL A 31 -3.17 1.74 -2.81
C VAL A 31 -3.97 2.89 -2.19
N ALA A 32 -5.25 2.66 -1.89
CA ALA A 32 -6.13 3.65 -1.26
C ALA A 32 -6.16 3.56 0.27
N ASP A 33 -5.43 2.64 0.89
CA ASP A 33 -5.42 2.49 2.34
C ASP A 33 -4.84 3.75 3.01
N PRO A 34 -5.52 4.33 4.02
CA PRO A 34 -5.07 5.58 4.64
C PRO A 34 -3.64 5.54 5.21
N GLN A 35 -3.20 4.40 5.74
CA GLN A 35 -1.84 4.25 6.27
C GLN A 35 -0.81 4.16 5.13
N VAL A 36 -1.16 3.50 4.03
CA VAL A 36 -0.31 3.39 2.83
C VAL A 36 -0.11 4.76 2.19
N VAL A 37 -1.19 5.54 2.04
CA VAL A 37 -1.16 6.92 1.52
C VAL A 37 -0.35 7.81 2.45
N PHE A 38 -0.63 7.79 3.76
CA PHE A 38 0.09 8.62 4.74
C PHE A 38 1.60 8.36 4.73
N ARG A 39 2.02 7.12 4.46
CA ARG A 39 3.44 6.73 4.41
C ARG A 39 4.10 7.00 3.06
N GLU A 40 3.34 7.46 2.06
CA GLU A 40 3.81 7.66 0.69
C GLU A 40 4.52 6.40 0.15
N LEU A 41 3.94 5.23 0.41
CA LEU A 41 4.53 3.96 -0.01
C LEU A 41 4.58 3.84 -1.53
N PHE A 42 3.56 4.36 -2.23
CA PHE A 42 3.50 4.34 -3.69
C PHE A 42 3.68 5.74 -4.28
N THR A 43 4.31 5.77 -5.44
CA THR A 43 4.36 6.94 -6.34
C THR A 43 4.08 6.48 -7.76
N ASP A 44 3.69 7.40 -8.63
CA ASP A 44 3.43 7.09 -10.04
C ASP A 44 4.74 7.00 -10.82
N MET A 45 4.92 5.91 -11.57
CA MET A 45 6.03 5.72 -12.49
C MET A 45 5.53 5.62 -13.93
N ALA A 46 6.14 6.39 -14.83
CA ALA A 46 5.97 6.20 -16.27
C ALA A 46 6.99 5.17 -16.79
N HIS A 47 6.52 4.16 -17.53
CA HIS A 47 7.37 3.19 -18.20
C HIS A 47 7.22 3.34 -19.72
N PRO A 48 8.31 3.38 -20.53
CA PRO A 48 8.22 3.62 -21.98
C PRO A 48 7.33 2.64 -22.77
N MET A 49 7.11 1.44 -22.25
CA MET A 49 6.27 0.40 -22.87
C MET A 49 4.82 0.37 -22.38
N LEU A 50 4.45 1.22 -21.42
CA LEU A 50 3.12 1.23 -20.83
C LEU A 50 2.44 2.56 -21.15
N ASP A 51 1.20 2.49 -21.63
CA ASP A 51 0.43 3.67 -22.04
C ASP A 51 -0.04 4.52 -20.84
N GLN A 52 0.05 3.96 -19.63
CA GLN A 52 -0.40 4.59 -18.39
C GLN A 52 0.70 4.53 -17.34
N THR A 53 0.71 5.52 -16.45
CA THR A 53 1.53 5.45 -15.24
C THR A 53 1.03 4.33 -14.33
N MET A 54 1.95 3.75 -13.57
CA MET A 54 1.63 2.67 -12.64
C MET A 54 2.11 2.99 -11.23
N PRO A 55 1.31 2.65 -10.20
CA PRO A 55 1.74 2.79 -8.82
C PRO A 55 2.94 1.88 -8.58
N THR A 56 4.04 2.46 -8.09
CA THR A 56 5.30 1.77 -7.83
C THR A 56 5.78 2.09 -6.43
N GLU A 57 6.26 1.09 -5.71
CA GLU A 57 6.77 1.27 -4.35
C GLU A 57 7.98 2.21 -4.33
N THR A 58 8.02 3.13 -3.37
CA THR A 58 9.05 4.16 -3.27
C THR A 58 10.33 3.64 -2.63
N ALA A 59 10.21 2.86 -1.55
CA ALA A 59 11.31 2.23 -0.82
C ALA A 59 10.75 1.22 0.19
N PRO A 60 11.54 0.20 0.60
CA PRO A 60 11.11 -0.76 1.63
C PRO A 60 11.00 -0.14 3.03
N ALA A 61 11.69 0.99 3.27
CA ALA A 61 11.68 1.71 4.54
C ALA A 61 12.02 3.19 4.35
N VAL A 62 11.72 4.00 5.37
CA VAL A 62 12.15 5.39 5.46
C VAL A 62 13.45 5.45 6.26
N PHE A 63 14.54 5.85 5.61
CA PHE A 63 15.83 6.05 6.27
C PHE A 63 16.07 7.53 6.56
N THR A 64 16.61 7.85 7.75
CA THR A 64 16.85 9.23 8.17
C THR A 64 18.12 9.85 7.58
N ARG A 65 19.09 9.02 7.14
CA ARG A 65 20.41 9.46 6.65
C ARG A 65 20.80 8.91 5.28
N ILE A 66 19.95 8.11 4.67
CA ILE A 66 20.19 7.52 3.35
C ILE A 66 19.09 8.04 2.42
N PRO A 67 19.42 8.79 1.35
CA PRO A 67 18.41 9.27 0.42
C PRO A 67 17.78 8.11 -0.34
N ARG A 68 16.52 8.28 -0.76
CA ARG A 68 15.87 7.31 -1.66
C ARG A 68 16.61 7.26 -2.99
N ALA A 69 16.74 6.04 -3.55
CA ALA A 69 17.25 5.88 -4.90
C ALA A 69 16.29 6.53 -5.91
N ALA A 70 16.83 7.04 -7.02
CA ALA A 70 16.01 7.58 -8.09
C ALA A 70 15.19 6.45 -8.73
N LEU A 71 13.87 6.64 -8.82
CA LEU A 71 12.99 5.72 -9.51
C LEU A 71 13.23 5.80 -11.01
N ARG A 72 13.46 4.66 -11.65
CA ARG A 72 13.72 4.55 -13.10
C ARG A 72 12.96 3.34 -13.64
N PRO A 73 12.45 3.42 -14.89
CA PRO A 73 11.86 2.26 -15.54
C PRO A 73 12.89 1.13 -15.68
N ALA A 74 12.39 -0.10 -15.88
CA ALA A 74 13.25 -1.22 -16.17
C ALA A 74 14.09 -0.94 -17.44
N PRO A 75 15.33 -1.42 -17.52
CA PRO A 75 16.14 -1.27 -18.72
C PRO A 75 15.42 -1.85 -19.95
N MET A 76 15.51 -1.12 -21.05
CA MET A 76 14.98 -1.54 -22.35
C MET A 76 16.07 -2.27 -23.16
N PRO A 77 15.71 -3.26 -23.99
CA PRO A 77 16.62 -3.88 -24.96
C PRO A 77 17.21 -2.89 -25.96
#